data_AF-A0A955PPB5-F1
#
_entry.id   AF-A0A955PPB5-F1
#
_cell.length_a   1.000
_cell.length_b   1.000
_cell.length_c   1.000
_cell.angle_alpha   90.00
_cell.angle_beta   90.00
_cell.angle_gamma   90.00
#
_symmetry.space_group_name_H-M   'P 1'
#
loop_
_entity.id
_entity.type
_entity.pdbx_description
1 polymer ?
#
loop_
_entity_poly.entity_id
_entity_poly.type
_entity_poly.pdbx_seq_one_letter_code
_entity_poly.pdbx_strand_id
1 'polypeptide(L)'
;LADEDGDYPDWVEIYNPGPGSIDLDGWFMTDSQVDLVKWRFPAETIAADSYLVVFTSDKNRATPGNELHTNFKLKSEGEYLALVMPDGVTIGQEFNPSFPPIDTDLTYGLAMGLYELLETPTPGAANSAGIGPFLGVVARPDVSVKGGCYVDAVDVILTCETAGAVIRYTTDGTVPSLVNGTDYSSPIHIESLTTLLATGFRTDYEPSDTRIETYVFIDPSVASFNSNLPIIVLDTLGEDLPNLNDDPDLDPYIDCRIVIIDTDAQSGRAEITGPEHFEGWGEIRRRGESTYGQGHYALEIQDEHRQDNETPLLGMPAESDWIVSFDVIDYSLLKNEIAFKWFRDMGHYAPRQRYAEVYLNTDGGDIAPNDYKGLFVLREKIKRDNNRVDVAKLDPTDNQKPEISGGYIIKSDKLDPGDTLLDGLETAPYGIHTAGAGKPILAEPSPSDVTDQQIDWIESHINEFHAVLWQNTGSAYYPGAGPKYSDYVDVESWIDHGFVEQIGLDNDAFWGSYFAHKDRNGKIHSGPPWDFDRSFHNNAGDYDKP
;
A
#
# COMPACT_ATOMS: atom_id res chain seq x y z
N LEU A 1 -13.72 15.76 -16.38
CA LEU A 1 -13.71 16.33 -17.76
C LEU A 1 -12.77 15.44 -18.59
N ALA A 2 -13.17 14.99 -19.77
CA ALA A 2 -12.26 14.18 -20.60
C ALA A 2 -11.20 15.08 -21.24
N ASP A 3 -9.93 14.66 -21.21
CA ASP A 3 -8.83 15.31 -21.92
C ASP A 3 -8.69 14.81 -23.38
N GLU A 4 -7.69 15.32 -24.09
CA GLU A 4 -7.39 15.00 -25.50
C GLU A 4 -7.07 13.52 -25.74
N ASP A 5 -6.68 12.77 -24.70
CA ASP A 5 -6.42 11.33 -24.75
C ASP A 5 -7.67 10.49 -24.40
N GLY A 6 -8.72 11.13 -23.91
CA GLY A 6 -9.95 10.49 -23.42
C GLY A 6 -9.89 10.06 -21.95
N ASP A 7 -8.85 10.49 -21.22
CA ASP A 7 -8.70 10.26 -19.78
C ASP A 7 -9.52 11.30 -19.00
N TYR A 8 -9.81 11.02 -17.72
CA TYR A 8 -10.56 11.94 -16.84
C TYR A 8 -9.69 12.46 -15.69
N PRO A 9 -8.57 13.16 -15.94
CA PRO A 9 -7.76 13.71 -14.87
C PRO A 9 -8.48 14.87 -14.16
N ASP A 10 -8.00 15.18 -12.95
CA ASP A 10 -8.37 16.41 -12.26
C ASP A 10 -7.99 17.64 -13.09
N TRP A 11 -8.71 18.73 -12.87
CA TRP A 11 -8.46 19.97 -13.59
C TRP A 11 -8.73 21.17 -12.69
N VAL A 12 -8.01 22.24 -12.98
CA VAL A 12 -8.16 23.56 -12.38
C VAL A 12 -8.58 24.54 -13.47
N GLU A 13 -9.48 25.45 -13.14
CA GLU A 13 -9.86 26.53 -14.04
C GLU A 13 -9.49 27.90 -13.48
N ILE A 14 -8.88 28.70 -14.35
CA ILE A 14 -8.42 30.05 -14.04
C ILE A 14 -9.32 31.04 -14.77
N TYR A 15 -9.97 31.91 -14.01
CA TYR A 15 -10.81 32.98 -14.54
C TYR A 15 -10.06 34.32 -14.54
N ASN A 16 -10.10 35.05 -15.65
CA ASN A 16 -9.64 36.42 -15.74
C ASN A 16 -10.83 37.40 -15.58
N PRO A 17 -11.07 37.97 -14.36
CA PRO A 17 -12.14 38.94 -14.14
C PRO A 17 -11.81 40.35 -14.67
N GLY A 18 -10.60 40.56 -15.18
CA GLY A 18 -10.11 41.86 -15.61
C GLY A 18 -10.69 42.30 -16.95
N PRO A 19 -10.70 43.62 -17.24
CA PRO A 19 -11.23 44.17 -18.49
C PRO A 19 -10.29 43.99 -19.70
N GLY A 20 -9.13 43.33 -19.53
CA GLY A 20 -8.12 43.12 -20.57
C GLY A 20 -7.57 41.70 -20.53
N SER A 21 -6.91 41.28 -21.61
CA SER A 21 -6.26 39.97 -21.68
C SER A 21 -5.03 39.90 -20.77
N ILE A 22 -4.81 38.74 -20.15
CA ILE A 22 -3.62 38.42 -19.34
C ILE A 22 -2.83 37.35 -20.08
N ASP A 23 -1.53 37.58 -20.26
CA ASP A 23 -0.57 36.58 -20.73
C ASP A 23 0.08 35.90 -19.51
N LEU A 24 0.03 34.58 -19.50
CA LEU A 24 0.57 33.75 -18.43
C LEU A 24 2.03 33.33 -18.66
N ASP A 25 2.71 33.80 -19.71
CA ASP A 25 4.15 33.49 -19.88
C ASP A 25 4.94 33.82 -18.62
N GLY A 26 5.60 32.80 -18.08
CA GLY A 26 6.43 32.93 -16.89
C GLY A 26 5.70 32.77 -15.57
N TRP A 27 4.36 32.74 -15.53
CA TRP A 27 3.63 32.37 -14.32
C TRP A 27 3.88 30.91 -13.96
N PHE A 28 3.62 30.54 -12.70
CA PHE A 28 3.75 29.17 -12.22
C PHE A 28 2.48 28.69 -11.53
N MET A 29 2.24 27.37 -11.56
CA MET A 29 1.28 26.68 -10.71
C MET A 29 2.01 25.68 -9.83
N THR A 30 1.59 25.54 -8.57
CA THR A 30 2.23 24.63 -7.61
C THR A 30 1.23 24.07 -6.62
N ASP A 31 1.46 22.85 -6.16
CA ASP A 31 0.81 22.19 -5.03
C ASP A 31 1.70 22.22 -3.75
N SER A 32 2.84 22.92 -3.79
CA SER A 32 3.84 22.95 -2.72
C SER A 32 4.05 24.34 -2.15
N GLN A 33 3.96 24.48 -0.83
CA GLN A 33 4.31 25.71 -0.11
C GLN A 33 5.82 25.99 -0.07
N VAL A 34 6.64 24.98 -0.44
CA VAL A 34 8.10 25.07 -0.40
C VAL A 34 8.67 25.32 -1.80
N ASP A 35 8.12 24.67 -2.82
CA ASP A 35 8.50 24.85 -4.21
C ASP A 35 7.44 25.64 -4.99
N LEU A 36 7.60 26.97 -5.02
CA LEU A 36 6.64 27.87 -5.66
C LEU A 36 6.72 27.88 -7.21
N VAL A 37 7.70 27.18 -7.80
CA VAL A 37 7.97 27.22 -9.24
C VAL A 37 7.83 25.85 -9.91
N LYS A 38 7.03 24.96 -9.30
CA LYS A 38 6.87 23.54 -9.68
C LYS A 38 6.49 23.34 -11.15
N TRP A 39 5.46 24.04 -11.64
CA TRP A 39 5.04 24.00 -13.04
C TRP A 39 4.97 25.40 -13.64
N ARG A 40 5.60 25.62 -14.80
CA ARG A 40 5.60 26.92 -15.49
C ARG A 40 4.58 26.96 -16.62
N PHE A 41 3.75 27.98 -16.65
CA PHE A 41 2.83 28.24 -17.76
C PHE A 41 3.61 28.58 -19.06
N PRO A 42 3.12 28.09 -20.22
CA PRO A 42 3.58 28.61 -21.49
C PRO A 42 3.00 30.01 -21.77
N ALA A 43 3.35 30.60 -22.91
CA ALA A 43 2.76 31.86 -23.37
C ALA A 43 1.30 31.66 -23.79
N GLU A 44 0.41 31.53 -22.79
CA GLU A 44 -1.02 31.34 -22.93
C GLU A 44 -1.77 32.61 -22.53
N THR A 45 -2.71 33.06 -23.36
CA THR A 45 -3.43 34.31 -23.13
C THR A 45 -4.87 34.06 -22.74
N ILE A 46 -5.25 34.48 -21.52
CA ILE A 46 -6.65 34.49 -21.10
C ILE A 46 -7.25 35.83 -21.47
N ALA A 47 -8.24 35.84 -22.37
CA ALA A 47 -8.97 37.05 -22.74
C ALA A 47 -9.73 37.66 -21.54
N ALA A 48 -10.19 38.90 -21.68
CA ALA A 48 -11.02 39.54 -20.67
C ALA A 48 -12.31 38.73 -20.46
N ASP A 49 -12.71 38.53 -19.20
CA ASP A 49 -13.92 37.78 -18.83
C ASP A 49 -13.96 36.37 -19.43
N SER A 50 -12.82 35.67 -19.42
CA SER A 50 -12.65 34.34 -20.00
C SER A 50 -11.93 33.40 -19.04
N TYR A 51 -11.99 32.10 -19.35
CA TYR A 51 -11.53 31.00 -18.53
C TYR A 51 -10.43 30.21 -19.25
N LEU A 52 -9.53 29.59 -18.48
CA LEU A 52 -8.53 28.64 -18.96
C LEU A 52 -8.57 27.40 -18.07
N VAL A 53 -8.79 26.23 -18.69
CA VAL A 53 -8.70 24.93 -18.02
C VAL A 53 -7.27 24.42 -18.11
N VAL A 54 -6.75 23.90 -17.00
CA VAL A 54 -5.46 23.22 -16.89
C VAL A 54 -5.69 21.89 -16.20
N PHE A 55 -5.34 20.78 -16.85
CA PHE A 55 -5.41 19.46 -16.26
C PHE A 55 -4.25 19.24 -15.28
N THR A 56 -4.52 18.67 -14.12
CA THR A 56 -3.53 18.31 -13.10
C THR A 56 -3.29 16.81 -13.15
N SER A 57 -2.56 16.38 -14.18
CA SER A 57 -2.49 14.97 -14.57
C SER A 57 -1.08 14.36 -14.51
N ASP A 58 -0.07 15.14 -14.12
CA ASP A 58 1.35 14.78 -14.20
C ASP A 58 1.88 14.47 -15.62
N LYS A 59 1.13 14.83 -16.68
CA LYS A 59 1.56 14.63 -18.08
C LYS A 59 2.57 15.70 -18.55
N ASN A 60 2.73 16.79 -17.79
CA ASN A 60 3.65 17.90 -18.03
C ASN A 60 3.62 18.46 -19.47
N ARG A 61 2.43 18.79 -19.98
CA ARG A 61 2.21 19.36 -21.32
C ARG A 61 1.96 20.86 -21.22
N ALA A 62 2.87 21.66 -21.78
CA ALA A 62 2.81 23.12 -21.74
C ALA A 62 3.04 23.73 -23.13
N THR A 63 2.24 23.34 -24.12
CA THR A 63 2.32 23.92 -25.48
C THR A 63 1.23 24.98 -25.66
N PRO A 64 1.57 26.23 -26.03
CA PRO A 64 0.57 27.28 -26.26
C PRO A 64 -0.53 26.85 -27.24
N GLY A 65 -1.79 27.10 -26.87
CA GLY A 65 -2.97 26.81 -27.69
C GLY A 65 -3.42 25.35 -27.72
N ASN A 66 -2.77 24.45 -26.98
CA ASN A 66 -3.21 23.08 -26.75
C ASN A 66 -3.74 22.90 -25.32
N GLU A 67 -4.25 21.72 -24.99
CA GLU A 67 -4.58 21.37 -23.61
C GLU A 67 -3.32 21.38 -22.73
N LEU A 68 -3.44 22.00 -21.56
CA LEU A 68 -2.35 22.16 -20.62
C LEU A 68 -2.44 21.10 -19.53
N HIS A 69 -1.32 20.46 -19.23
CA HIS A 69 -1.20 19.46 -18.18
C HIS A 69 -0.03 19.81 -17.26
N THR A 70 -0.26 19.87 -15.96
CA THR A 70 0.82 20.06 -14.98
C THR A 70 1.73 18.85 -14.88
N ASN A 71 2.87 19.02 -14.21
CA ASN A 71 3.78 17.95 -13.76
C ASN A 71 3.47 17.49 -12.33
N PHE A 72 2.19 17.53 -11.95
CA PHE A 72 1.70 17.01 -10.69
C PHE A 72 0.22 16.61 -10.81
N LYS A 73 -0.29 15.86 -9.85
CA LYS A 73 -1.72 15.56 -9.68
C LYS A 73 -2.22 16.20 -8.39
N LEU A 74 -3.54 16.35 -8.30
CA LEU A 74 -4.16 16.79 -7.07
C LEU A 74 -4.63 15.59 -6.23
N LYS A 75 -4.64 15.76 -4.91
CA LYS A 75 -5.13 14.77 -3.94
C LYS A 75 -6.61 14.97 -3.63
N SER A 76 -7.36 13.88 -3.55
CA SER A 76 -8.77 13.87 -3.15
C SER A 76 -9.00 14.39 -1.74
N GLU A 77 -8.02 14.28 -0.84
CA GLU A 77 -8.13 14.72 0.57
C GLU A 77 -7.90 16.25 0.73
N GLY A 78 -7.62 16.95 -0.36
CA GLY A 78 -7.29 18.36 -0.33
C GLY A 78 -5.80 18.63 -0.08
N GLU A 79 -5.25 19.63 -0.77
CA GLU A 79 -3.86 20.05 -0.57
C GLU A 79 -3.67 21.54 -0.89
N TYR A 80 -2.44 22.03 -0.70
CA TYR A 80 -2.10 23.39 -1.09
C TYR A 80 -2.17 23.52 -2.62
N LEU A 81 -2.65 24.64 -3.13
CA LEU A 81 -2.59 24.94 -4.56
C LEU A 81 -2.47 26.46 -4.74
N ALA A 82 -1.54 26.89 -5.58
CA ALA A 82 -1.31 28.30 -5.85
C ALA A 82 -0.95 28.61 -7.29
N LEU A 83 -1.37 29.80 -7.72
CA LEU A 83 -0.92 30.48 -8.92
C LEU A 83 0.10 31.56 -8.50
N VAL A 84 1.32 31.47 -9.04
CA VAL A 84 2.46 32.32 -8.65
C VAL A 84 2.86 33.20 -9.84
N MET A 85 3.15 34.46 -9.57
CA MET A 85 3.55 35.44 -10.57
C MET A 85 4.94 35.13 -11.17
N PRO A 86 5.32 35.78 -12.29
CA PRO A 86 6.59 35.48 -12.98
C PRO A 86 7.88 35.73 -12.21
N ASP A 87 7.83 36.38 -11.05
CA ASP A 87 8.99 36.52 -10.17
C ASP A 87 9.29 35.24 -9.36
N GLY A 88 8.41 34.23 -9.44
CA GLY A 88 8.55 32.94 -8.77
C GLY A 88 8.35 32.99 -7.25
N VAL A 89 7.89 34.12 -6.70
CA VAL A 89 7.75 34.31 -5.25
C VAL A 89 6.46 35.02 -4.84
N THR A 90 5.87 35.84 -5.72
CA THR A 90 4.64 36.56 -5.39
C THR A 90 3.44 35.68 -5.71
N ILE A 91 2.66 35.34 -4.70
CA ILE A 91 1.41 34.58 -4.84
C ILE A 91 0.35 35.47 -5.49
N GLY A 92 -0.20 35.02 -6.62
CA GLY A 92 -1.34 35.66 -7.29
C GLY A 92 -2.68 35.23 -6.67
N GLN A 93 -2.83 33.93 -6.43
CA GLN A 93 -3.99 33.30 -5.76
C GLN A 93 -3.51 32.01 -5.09
N GLU A 94 -4.07 31.66 -3.93
CA GLU A 94 -3.76 30.41 -3.23
C GLU A 94 -4.97 29.84 -2.49
N PHE A 95 -4.93 28.53 -2.28
CA PHE A 95 -5.69 27.81 -1.25
C PHE A 95 -4.74 27.49 -0.09
N ASN A 96 -4.85 28.23 1.01
CA ASN A 96 -3.93 28.17 2.14
C ASN A 96 -4.70 27.91 3.46
N PRO A 97 -4.39 26.83 4.20
CA PRO A 97 -3.31 25.87 3.96
C PRO A 97 -3.58 24.90 2.80
N SER A 98 -4.84 24.62 2.48
CA SER A 98 -5.27 23.72 1.41
C SER A 98 -6.69 24.04 0.93
N PHE A 99 -7.09 23.48 -0.22
CA PHE A 99 -8.51 23.28 -0.53
C PHE A 99 -9.04 22.06 0.26
N PRO A 100 -10.37 21.93 0.50
CA PRO A 100 -10.91 20.82 1.28
C PRO A 100 -10.87 19.50 0.50
N PRO A 101 -11.10 18.34 1.15
CA PRO A 101 -11.39 17.10 0.44
C PRO A 101 -12.53 17.28 -0.58
N ILE A 102 -12.39 16.67 -1.75
CA ILE A 102 -13.37 16.74 -2.84
C ILE A 102 -13.68 15.32 -3.31
N ASP A 103 -14.92 14.88 -3.16
CA ASP A 103 -15.39 13.61 -3.73
C ASP A 103 -15.42 13.66 -5.26
N THR A 104 -15.37 12.48 -5.90
CA THR A 104 -15.53 12.34 -7.34
C THR A 104 -16.78 13.07 -7.85
N ASP A 105 -16.65 13.73 -9.00
CA ASP A 105 -17.68 14.54 -9.67
C ASP A 105 -18.13 15.83 -8.93
N LEU A 106 -17.49 16.20 -7.81
CA LEU A 106 -17.64 17.53 -7.22
C LEU A 106 -16.52 18.48 -7.69
N THR A 107 -16.78 19.78 -7.59
CA THR A 107 -15.76 20.81 -7.85
C THR A 107 -15.73 21.81 -6.70
N TYR A 108 -14.56 22.34 -6.37
CA TYR A 108 -14.42 23.42 -5.39
C TYR A 108 -14.05 24.71 -6.11
N GLY A 109 -14.85 25.77 -5.92
CA GLY A 109 -14.67 26.98 -6.71
C GLY A 109 -15.33 28.21 -6.11
N LEU A 110 -14.96 29.38 -6.66
CA LEU A 110 -15.50 30.67 -6.23
C LEU A 110 -16.91 30.87 -6.82
N ALA A 111 -17.94 30.89 -5.99
CA ALA A 111 -19.31 31.20 -6.35
C ALA A 111 -19.88 32.28 -5.42
N MET A 112 -20.57 33.27 -6.00
CA MET A 112 -21.14 34.43 -5.28
C MET A 112 -20.15 35.17 -4.34
N GLY A 113 -18.84 35.08 -4.60
CA GLY A 113 -17.79 35.72 -3.81
C GLY A 113 -17.23 34.88 -2.65
N LEU A 114 -17.61 33.60 -2.54
CA LEU A 114 -17.09 32.64 -1.56
C LEU A 114 -16.60 31.37 -2.27
N TYR A 115 -15.53 30.75 -1.75
CA TYR A 115 -15.11 29.43 -2.21
C TYR A 115 -15.95 28.36 -1.53
N GLU A 116 -16.59 27.50 -2.33
CA GLU A 116 -17.52 26.46 -1.87
C GLU A 116 -17.49 25.25 -2.81
N LEU A 117 -17.97 24.09 -2.32
CA LEU A 117 -18.21 22.94 -3.18
C LEU A 117 -19.40 23.22 -4.11
N LEU A 118 -19.29 22.78 -5.36
CA LEU A 118 -20.24 22.97 -6.44
C LEU A 118 -20.67 21.60 -6.96
N GLU A 119 -21.98 21.36 -7.00
CA GLU A 119 -22.57 20.09 -7.48
C GLU A 119 -22.46 19.91 -8.99
N THR A 120 -22.21 20.99 -9.74
CA THR A 120 -22.13 20.95 -11.21
C THR A 120 -20.82 21.59 -11.65
N PRO A 121 -19.88 20.79 -12.20
CA PRO A 121 -18.70 21.32 -12.84
C PRO A 121 -19.08 22.26 -14.00
N THR A 122 -18.52 23.47 -14.04
CA THR A 122 -18.82 24.48 -15.08
C THR A 122 -17.60 24.89 -15.91
N PRO A 123 -16.84 23.94 -16.52
CA PRO A 123 -15.67 24.31 -17.31
C PRO A 123 -16.05 25.25 -18.45
N GLY A 124 -15.32 26.36 -18.58
CA GLY A 124 -15.51 27.44 -19.54
C GLY A 124 -16.66 28.40 -19.18
N ALA A 125 -17.24 28.32 -17.99
CA ALA A 125 -18.40 29.11 -17.59
C ALA A 125 -18.36 29.51 -16.11
N ALA A 126 -19.15 30.52 -15.75
CA ALA A 126 -19.24 30.98 -14.36
C ALA A 126 -19.81 29.87 -13.45
N ASN A 127 -19.19 29.71 -12.28
CA ASN A 127 -19.66 28.79 -11.23
C ASN A 127 -21.10 29.12 -10.83
N SER A 128 -21.92 28.08 -10.66
CA SER A 128 -23.26 28.19 -10.06
C SER A 128 -23.18 28.32 -8.55
N ALA A 129 -24.27 28.68 -7.87
CA ALA A 129 -24.30 28.65 -6.41
C ALA A 129 -23.98 27.23 -5.92
N GLY A 130 -22.99 27.13 -5.03
CA GLY A 130 -22.57 25.87 -4.42
C GLY A 130 -23.45 25.45 -3.25
N ILE A 131 -23.02 24.38 -2.58
CA ILE A 131 -23.66 23.86 -1.35
C ILE A 131 -23.31 24.65 -0.09
N GLY A 132 -22.79 25.88 -0.25
CA GLY A 132 -22.46 26.80 0.83
C GLY A 132 -21.13 26.47 1.51
N PRO A 133 -20.54 27.42 2.26
CA PRO A 133 -19.49 27.08 3.19
C PRO A 133 -20.08 26.20 4.30
N PHE A 134 -19.52 25.01 4.47
CA PHE A 134 -19.94 24.11 5.53
C PHE A 134 -19.71 24.75 6.90
N LEU A 135 -20.72 24.62 7.76
CA LEU A 135 -20.69 25.08 9.14
C LEU A 135 -19.78 24.21 10.04
N GLY A 136 -19.33 23.06 9.52
CA GLY A 136 -18.41 22.12 10.13
C GLY A 136 -18.54 20.72 9.49
N VAL A 137 -17.83 19.75 10.08
CA VAL A 137 -17.92 18.32 9.72
C VAL A 137 -18.91 17.63 10.63
N VAL A 138 -19.73 16.71 10.10
CA VAL A 138 -20.57 15.85 10.93
C VAL A 138 -19.70 14.87 11.71
N ALA A 139 -19.99 14.67 13.00
CA ALA A 139 -19.27 13.69 13.80
C ALA A 139 -19.52 12.27 13.27
N ARG A 140 -18.45 11.48 13.13
CA ARG A 140 -18.52 10.07 12.72
C ARG A 140 -19.55 9.30 13.56
N PRO A 141 -20.46 8.53 12.95
CA PRO A 141 -21.39 7.69 13.68
C PRO A 141 -20.66 6.73 14.62
N ASP A 142 -21.22 6.52 15.80
CA ASP A 142 -20.78 5.49 16.74
C ASP A 142 -21.82 4.38 16.86
N VAL A 143 -21.33 3.19 17.18
CA VAL A 143 -22.11 1.96 17.30
C VAL A 143 -22.19 1.50 18.75
N SER A 144 -23.35 0.99 19.16
CA SER A 144 -23.54 0.45 20.52
C SER A 144 -22.85 -0.89 20.76
N VAL A 145 -22.57 -1.64 19.70
CA VAL A 145 -21.89 -2.94 19.70
C VAL A 145 -20.82 -2.85 18.62
N LYS A 146 -19.55 -3.15 18.95
CA LYS A 146 -18.44 -3.13 17.98
C LYS A 146 -18.48 -4.37 17.09
N GLY A 147 -17.82 -4.34 15.95
CA GLY A 147 -17.55 -5.49 15.10
C GLY A 147 -16.72 -6.53 15.84
N GLY A 148 -16.59 -7.71 15.24
CA GLY A 148 -15.94 -8.86 15.83
C GLY A 148 -16.77 -10.12 15.69
N CYS A 149 -16.53 -11.08 16.58
CA CYS A 149 -17.07 -12.43 16.50
C CYS A 149 -18.21 -12.68 17.51
N TYR A 150 -19.36 -13.12 17.01
CA TYR A 150 -20.59 -13.28 17.79
C TYR A 150 -21.22 -14.66 17.63
N VAL A 151 -21.88 -15.16 18.67
CA VAL A 151 -22.64 -16.42 18.61
C VAL A 151 -24.14 -16.14 18.41
N ASP A 152 -24.64 -15.12 19.11
CA ASP A 152 -26.03 -14.70 19.06
C ASP A 152 -26.17 -13.45 18.20
N ALA A 153 -27.34 -13.26 17.60
CA ALA A 153 -27.69 -12.04 16.87
C ALA A 153 -27.53 -10.77 17.74
N VAL A 154 -27.13 -9.68 17.10
CA VAL A 154 -26.90 -8.38 17.75
C VAL A 154 -27.83 -7.31 17.18
N ASP A 155 -28.34 -6.45 18.06
CA ASP A 155 -29.11 -5.27 17.68
C ASP A 155 -28.21 -4.02 17.82
N VAL A 156 -27.75 -3.48 16.69
CA VAL A 156 -26.84 -2.35 16.65
C VAL A 156 -27.60 -1.04 16.64
N ILE A 157 -27.28 -0.17 17.60
CA ILE A 157 -27.81 1.20 17.68
C ILE A 157 -26.73 2.16 17.16
N LEU A 158 -27.09 2.97 16.17
CA LEU A 158 -26.26 4.05 15.66
C LEU A 158 -26.56 5.37 16.38
N THR A 159 -25.52 6.12 16.70
CA THR A 159 -25.63 7.46 17.28
C THR A 159 -24.67 8.43 16.60
N CYS A 160 -24.99 9.72 16.61
CA CYS A 160 -24.13 10.78 16.07
C CYS A 160 -24.22 11.98 17.02
N GLU A 161 -23.07 12.54 17.40
CA GLU A 161 -23.00 13.68 18.32
C GLU A 161 -23.48 14.98 17.68
N THR A 162 -23.41 15.09 16.34
CA THR A 162 -23.87 16.28 15.62
C THR A 162 -25.39 16.34 15.65
N ALA A 163 -25.92 17.24 16.48
CA ALA A 163 -27.37 17.44 16.61
C ALA A 163 -28.03 17.74 15.25
N GLY A 164 -29.09 16.99 14.94
CA GLY A 164 -29.83 17.14 13.69
C GLY A 164 -29.18 16.49 12.47
N ALA A 165 -28.07 15.74 12.64
CA ALA A 165 -27.56 14.87 11.60
C ALA A 165 -28.49 13.66 11.39
N VAL A 166 -28.58 13.23 10.13
CA VAL A 166 -29.22 11.98 9.70
C VAL A 166 -28.10 10.98 9.47
N ILE A 167 -28.16 9.84 10.14
CA ILE A 167 -27.23 8.73 9.90
C ILE A 167 -27.83 7.88 8.79
N ARG A 168 -27.04 7.57 7.77
CA ARG A 168 -27.40 6.62 6.72
C ARG A 168 -26.42 5.45 6.73
N TYR A 169 -26.92 4.25 6.47
CA TYR A 169 -26.10 3.05 6.47
C TYR A 169 -26.36 2.12 5.29
N THR A 170 -25.39 1.26 5.01
CA THR A 170 -25.42 0.18 4.01
C THR A 170 -24.86 -1.10 4.62
N THR A 171 -25.18 -2.24 4.00
CA THR A 171 -24.66 -3.56 4.39
C THR A 171 -24.15 -4.37 3.18
N ASP A 172 -24.07 -3.72 2.01
CA ASP A 172 -23.65 -4.31 0.74
C ASP A 172 -22.20 -3.94 0.37
N GLY A 173 -21.48 -3.28 1.28
CA GLY A 173 -20.11 -2.83 1.08
C GLY A 173 -19.96 -1.51 0.32
N THR A 174 -21.06 -0.82 -0.03
CA THR A 174 -20.98 0.50 -0.66
C THR A 174 -20.96 1.62 0.39
N VAL A 175 -20.16 2.67 0.19
CA VAL A 175 -20.15 3.83 1.11
C VAL A 175 -21.50 4.56 1.05
N PRO A 176 -22.15 4.85 2.19
CA PRO A 176 -23.39 5.62 2.22
C PRO A 176 -23.20 7.02 1.62
N SER A 177 -24.19 7.51 0.88
CA SER A 177 -24.20 8.87 0.31
C SER A 177 -25.57 9.49 0.43
N LEU A 178 -25.74 10.76 0.03
CA LEU A 178 -27.06 11.41 0.01
C LEU A 178 -28.08 10.72 -0.90
N VAL A 179 -27.64 9.83 -1.80
CA VAL A 179 -28.49 9.06 -2.73
C VAL A 179 -28.40 7.54 -2.58
N ASN A 180 -27.45 7.04 -1.78
CA ASN A 180 -27.23 5.60 -1.54
C ASN A 180 -27.30 5.25 -0.04
N GLY A 181 -28.03 4.19 0.32
CA GLY A 181 -28.16 3.68 1.68
C GLY A 181 -29.52 3.95 2.36
N THR A 182 -29.67 3.45 3.59
CA THR A 182 -30.90 3.51 4.39
C THR A 182 -30.78 4.49 5.55
N ASP A 183 -31.73 5.42 5.70
CA ASP A 183 -31.76 6.32 6.87
C ASP A 183 -32.03 5.52 8.15
N TYR A 184 -31.14 5.66 9.13
CA TYR A 184 -31.25 4.99 10.41
C TYR A 184 -32.41 5.55 11.24
N SER A 185 -33.32 4.67 11.65
CA SER A 185 -34.51 5.03 12.44
C SER A 185 -34.87 4.04 13.55
N SER A 186 -34.28 2.85 13.55
CA SER A 186 -34.45 1.80 14.57
C SER A 186 -33.19 0.93 14.63
N PRO A 187 -32.96 0.19 15.73
CA PRO A 187 -31.83 -0.74 15.83
C PRO A 187 -31.73 -1.66 14.62
N ILE A 188 -30.51 -1.91 14.17
CA ILE A 188 -30.20 -2.77 13.02
C ILE A 188 -29.95 -4.17 13.55
N HIS A 189 -30.82 -5.11 13.17
CA HIS A 189 -30.69 -6.51 13.54
C HIS A 189 -29.67 -7.22 12.63
N ILE A 190 -28.63 -7.80 13.22
CA ILE A 190 -27.57 -8.52 12.50
C ILE A 190 -27.50 -9.94 13.07
N GLU A 191 -27.67 -10.94 12.20
CA GLU A 191 -27.70 -12.37 12.58
C GLU A 191 -26.84 -13.27 11.66
N SER A 192 -26.09 -12.65 10.75
CA SER A 192 -25.17 -13.32 9.82
C SER A 192 -24.04 -12.36 9.45
N LEU A 193 -22.99 -12.88 8.79
CA LEU A 193 -21.87 -12.09 8.30
C LEU A 193 -22.35 -10.79 7.65
N THR A 194 -21.93 -9.65 8.21
CA THR A 194 -22.38 -8.32 7.76
C THR A 194 -21.25 -7.33 7.94
N THR A 195 -20.97 -6.53 6.91
CA THR A 195 -20.20 -5.30 7.08
C THR A 195 -21.13 -4.11 7.03
N LEU A 196 -21.25 -3.41 8.14
CA LEU A 196 -22.10 -2.23 8.31
C LEU A 196 -21.28 -0.97 8.06
N LEU A 197 -21.66 -0.18 7.06
CA LEU A 197 -21.09 1.14 6.83
C LEU A 197 -22.12 2.19 7.22
N ALA A 198 -21.72 3.20 7.98
CA ALA A 198 -22.60 4.29 8.40
C ALA A 198 -21.92 5.65 8.31
N THR A 199 -22.60 6.60 7.68
CA THR A 199 -22.13 7.98 7.47
C THR A 199 -23.18 8.97 7.95
N GLY A 200 -22.74 10.02 8.64
CA GLY A 200 -23.60 11.09 9.13
C GLY A 200 -23.70 12.23 8.12
N PHE A 201 -24.93 12.67 7.85
CA PHE A 201 -25.23 13.76 6.91
C PHE A 201 -26.01 14.87 7.61
N ARG A 202 -25.71 16.13 7.26
CA ARG A 202 -26.49 17.28 7.69
C ARG A 202 -26.39 18.39 6.65
N THR A 203 -27.50 19.04 6.36
CA THR A 203 -27.51 20.23 5.49
C THR A 203 -26.55 21.29 6.02
N ASP A 204 -25.78 21.90 5.12
CA ASP A 204 -24.72 22.88 5.42
C ASP A 204 -23.53 22.31 6.24
N TYR A 205 -23.31 20.99 6.30
CA TYR A 205 -22.12 20.37 6.92
C TYR A 205 -21.45 19.38 5.96
N GLU A 206 -20.13 19.20 6.08
CA GLU A 206 -19.42 18.10 5.43
C GLU A 206 -19.93 16.76 6.01
N PRO A 207 -20.14 15.72 5.19
CA PRO A 207 -20.39 14.37 5.69
C PRO A 207 -19.31 13.95 6.68
N SER A 208 -19.66 13.06 7.61
CA SER A 208 -18.66 12.49 8.49
C SER A 208 -17.75 11.50 7.76
N ASP A 209 -16.61 11.16 8.36
CA ASP A 209 -15.92 9.90 8.05
C ASP A 209 -16.90 8.72 8.14
N THR A 210 -16.64 7.66 7.38
CA THR A 210 -17.48 6.46 7.40
C THR A 210 -17.15 5.59 8.60
N ARG A 211 -18.19 5.15 9.32
CA ARG A 211 -18.06 4.10 10.32
C ARG A 211 -18.17 2.75 9.62
N ILE A 212 -17.17 1.89 9.76
CA ILE A 212 -17.19 0.51 9.26
C ILE A 212 -17.20 -0.40 10.49
N GLU A 213 -18.00 -1.47 10.45
CA GLU A 213 -18.00 -2.55 11.45
C GLU A 213 -18.29 -3.88 10.77
N THR A 214 -17.47 -4.88 11.01
CA THR A 214 -17.59 -6.23 10.48
C THR A 214 -18.03 -7.20 11.57
N TYR A 215 -19.19 -7.81 11.39
CA TYR A 215 -19.75 -8.80 12.32
C TYR A 215 -19.64 -10.18 11.71
N VAL A 216 -18.85 -11.06 12.34
CA VAL A 216 -18.65 -12.46 11.94
C VAL A 216 -19.35 -13.37 12.95
N PHE A 217 -20.03 -14.41 12.48
CA PHE A 217 -20.79 -15.30 13.35
C PHE A 217 -20.07 -16.63 13.58
N ILE A 218 -20.13 -17.14 14.81
CA ILE A 218 -19.40 -18.31 15.30
C ILE A 218 -20.41 -19.40 15.68
N ASP A 219 -20.22 -20.60 15.14
CA ASP A 219 -21.01 -21.76 15.55
C ASP A 219 -20.85 -21.98 17.07
N PRO A 220 -21.95 -22.23 17.82
CA PRO A 220 -21.89 -22.40 19.28
C PRO A 220 -20.91 -23.48 19.77
N SER A 221 -20.56 -24.46 18.92
CA SER A 221 -19.56 -25.49 19.23
C SER A 221 -18.13 -24.97 19.28
N VAL A 222 -17.84 -23.83 18.64
CA VAL A 222 -16.53 -23.17 18.61
C VAL A 222 -16.45 -22.00 19.59
N ALA A 223 -17.58 -21.46 20.05
CA ALA A 223 -17.67 -20.28 20.92
C ALA A 223 -16.78 -20.28 22.18
N SER A 224 -16.37 -21.46 22.66
CA SER A 224 -15.48 -21.60 23.83
C SER A 224 -13.99 -21.71 23.49
N PHE A 225 -13.63 -21.65 22.20
CA PHE A 225 -12.26 -21.71 21.75
C PHE A 225 -11.45 -20.53 22.29
N ASN A 226 -10.28 -20.83 22.83
CA ASN A 226 -9.36 -19.83 23.35
C ASN A 226 -7.92 -20.35 23.27
N SER A 227 -6.98 -19.46 22.98
CA SER A 227 -5.55 -19.78 22.83
C SER A 227 -4.68 -18.87 23.68
N ASN A 228 -3.44 -19.27 23.93
CA ASN A 228 -2.40 -18.38 24.47
C ASN A 228 -1.64 -17.65 23.35
N LEU A 229 -2.12 -17.79 22.12
CA LEU A 229 -1.71 -17.05 20.93
C LEU A 229 -2.89 -16.19 20.45
N PRO A 230 -2.63 -15.12 19.68
CA PRO A 230 -3.65 -14.43 18.92
C PRO A 230 -4.48 -15.39 18.04
N ILE A 231 -5.72 -15.00 17.74
CA ILE A 231 -6.63 -15.72 16.86
C ILE A 231 -6.89 -14.84 15.64
N ILE A 232 -6.83 -15.41 14.44
CA ILE A 232 -7.18 -14.75 13.18
C ILE A 232 -8.36 -15.52 12.59
N VAL A 233 -9.47 -14.81 12.36
CA VAL A 233 -10.66 -15.32 11.68
C VAL A 233 -10.74 -14.64 10.32
N LEU A 234 -10.78 -15.46 9.27
CA LEU A 234 -10.89 -15.04 7.88
C LEU A 234 -12.16 -15.64 7.30
N ASP A 235 -12.93 -14.83 6.59
CA ASP A 235 -14.16 -15.26 5.91
C ASP A 235 -14.20 -14.71 4.49
N THR A 236 -14.28 -15.59 3.50
CA THR A 236 -14.26 -15.23 2.07
C THR A 236 -15.65 -15.11 1.47
N LEU A 237 -16.68 -14.87 2.29
CA LEU A 237 -18.06 -14.61 1.84
C LEU A 237 -18.66 -15.78 1.04
N GLY A 238 -18.22 -17.00 1.31
CA GLY A 238 -18.65 -18.20 0.60
C GLY A 238 -17.92 -18.46 -0.72
N GLU A 239 -16.79 -17.79 -0.97
CA GLU A 239 -15.97 -18.00 -2.16
C GLU A 239 -14.73 -18.85 -1.87
N ASP A 240 -14.47 -19.86 -2.71
CA ASP A 240 -13.23 -20.62 -2.65
C ASP A 240 -12.06 -19.79 -3.20
N LEU A 241 -10.93 -19.83 -2.51
CA LEU A 241 -9.69 -19.20 -2.99
C LEU A 241 -9.28 -19.75 -4.36
N PRO A 242 -9.05 -18.89 -5.37
CA PRO A 242 -8.61 -19.32 -6.69
C PRO A 242 -7.32 -20.15 -6.64
N ASN A 243 -7.24 -21.13 -7.52
CA ASN A 243 -6.02 -21.90 -7.75
C ASN A 243 -5.29 -21.31 -8.95
N LEU A 244 -4.14 -20.69 -8.70
CA LEU A 244 -3.28 -20.03 -9.71
C LEU A 244 -2.86 -20.95 -10.87
N ASN A 245 -2.91 -22.27 -10.69
CA ASN A 245 -2.63 -23.22 -11.78
C ASN A 245 -3.76 -23.32 -12.81
N ASP A 246 -4.99 -22.94 -12.44
CA ASP A 246 -6.17 -23.10 -13.28
C ASP A 246 -6.31 -21.91 -14.25
N ASP A 247 -5.90 -20.72 -13.82
CA ASP A 247 -5.77 -19.53 -14.67
C ASP A 247 -4.64 -18.62 -14.15
N PRO A 248 -3.48 -18.58 -14.82
CA PRO A 248 -2.35 -17.75 -14.40
C PRO A 248 -2.55 -16.26 -14.67
N ASP A 249 -3.55 -15.89 -15.48
CA ASP A 249 -3.86 -14.49 -15.83
C ASP A 249 -4.98 -13.90 -14.93
N LEU A 250 -5.57 -14.71 -14.04
CA LEU A 250 -6.60 -14.29 -13.10
C LEU A 250 -5.97 -13.45 -11.99
N ASP A 251 -6.59 -12.31 -11.65
CA ASP A 251 -6.34 -11.65 -10.37
C ASP A 251 -6.80 -12.57 -9.24
N PRO A 252 -5.87 -13.16 -8.47
CA PRO A 252 -6.20 -14.23 -7.55
C PRO A 252 -6.76 -13.74 -6.21
N TYR A 253 -6.87 -12.42 -6.04
CA TYR A 253 -7.47 -11.82 -4.86
C TYR A 253 -8.99 -11.94 -4.88
N ILE A 254 -9.55 -12.30 -3.74
CA ILE A 254 -10.99 -12.28 -3.48
C ILE A 254 -11.26 -11.52 -2.18
N ASP A 255 -12.49 -11.03 -2.04
CA ASP A 255 -12.93 -10.33 -0.83
C ASP A 255 -12.78 -11.21 0.42
N CYS A 256 -12.33 -10.60 1.50
CA CYS A 256 -12.15 -11.22 2.81
C CYS A 256 -12.71 -10.33 3.91
N ARG A 257 -13.25 -10.94 4.96
CA ARG A 257 -13.52 -10.32 6.25
C ARG A 257 -12.54 -10.85 7.28
N ILE A 258 -11.96 -9.93 8.03
CA ILE A 258 -10.81 -10.18 8.88
C ILE A 258 -11.20 -9.76 10.29
N VAL A 259 -11.09 -10.69 11.23
CA VAL A 259 -11.11 -10.37 12.67
C VAL A 259 -9.85 -10.94 13.30
N ILE A 260 -9.07 -10.10 13.94
CA ILE A 260 -7.87 -10.47 14.68
C ILE A 260 -8.13 -10.19 16.15
N ILE A 261 -7.88 -11.18 17.00
CA ILE A 261 -8.07 -11.10 18.45
C ILE A 261 -6.71 -11.35 19.09
N ASP A 262 -6.20 -10.35 19.82
CA ASP A 262 -4.96 -10.49 20.59
C ASP A 262 -5.24 -11.12 21.96
N THR A 263 -4.18 -11.59 22.60
CA THR A 263 -4.25 -12.07 23.98
C THR A 263 -4.55 -10.94 24.95
N ASP A 264 -5.52 -11.15 25.83
CA ASP A 264 -5.78 -10.21 26.93
C ASP A 264 -4.57 -10.18 27.88
N ALA A 265 -4.12 -8.97 28.22
CA ALA A 265 -2.91 -8.76 29.00
C ALA A 265 -2.99 -9.32 30.44
N GLN A 266 -4.19 -9.52 30.98
CA GLN A 266 -4.38 -10.03 32.35
C GLN A 266 -4.44 -11.56 32.38
N SER A 267 -5.19 -12.17 31.48
CA SER A 267 -5.39 -13.62 31.39
C SER A 267 -4.29 -14.32 30.58
N GLY A 268 -3.65 -13.60 29.66
CA GLY A 268 -2.73 -14.15 28.67
C GLY A 268 -3.43 -15.02 27.63
N ARG A 269 -4.74 -14.85 27.43
CA ARG A 269 -5.57 -15.66 26.51
C ARG A 269 -6.29 -14.78 25.51
N ALA A 270 -6.38 -15.26 24.26
CA ALA A 270 -7.34 -14.78 23.27
C ALA A 270 -8.54 -15.73 23.29
N GLU A 271 -9.76 -15.20 23.37
CA GLU A 271 -11.01 -15.96 23.26
C GLU A 271 -11.64 -15.63 21.90
N ILE A 272 -12.19 -16.60 21.16
CA ILE A 272 -12.67 -16.34 19.78
C ILE A 272 -13.82 -15.32 19.72
N THR A 273 -14.52 -15.10 20.82
CA THR A 273 -15.57 -14.08 20.99
C THR A 273 -15.12 -12.91 21.88
N GLY A 274 -13.81 -12.81 22.11
CA GLY A 274 -13.18 -11.73 22.85
C GLY A 274 -13.13 -10.42 22.04
N PRO A 275 -12.70 -9.32 22.68
CA PRO A 275 -12.56 -8.04 22.00
C PRO A 275 -11.55 -8.13 20.86
N GLU A 276 -11.91 -7.54 19.73
CA GLU A 276 -11.09 -7.43 18.55
C GLU A 276 -9.85 -6.56 18.80
N HIS A 277 -8.70 -7.03 18.32
CA HIS A 277 -7.52 -6.20 18.09
C HIS A 277 -7.67 -5.42 16.78
N PHE A 278 -8.22 -6.08 15.77
CA PHE A 278 -8.57 -5.50 14.47
C PHE A 278 -9.81 -6.20 13.92
N GLU A 279 -10.69 -5.42 13.31
CA GLU A 279 -11.76 -5.91 12.46
C GLU A 279 -11.81 -5.05 11.19
N GLY A 280 -12.14 -5.68 10.06
CA GLY A 280 -12.26 -4.96 8.81
C GLY A 280 -12.42 -5.90 7.63
N TRP A 281 -12.42 -5.32 6.44
CA TRP A 281 -12.34 -6.06 5.20
C TRP A 281 -10.98 -5.91 4.54
N GLY A 282 -10.73 -6.79 3.60
CA GLY A 282 -9.56 -6.77 2.77
C GLY A 282 -9.71 -7.76 1.64
N GLU A 283 -8.59 -8.09 1.03
CA GLU A 283 -8.51 -9.10 0.00
C GLU A 283 -7.52 -10.19 0.40
N ILE A 284 -7.78 -11.40 -0.06
CA ILE A 284 -6.96 -12.58 0.23
C ILE A 284 -6.69 -13.36 -1.04
N ARG A 285 -5.46 -13.87 -1.16
CA ARG A 285 -5.11 -14.85 -2.20
C ARG A 285 -4.20 -15.94 -1.66
N ARG A 286 -4.16 -17.07 -2.35
CA ARG A 286 -3.07 -18.03 -2.18
C ARG A 286 -1.76 -17.44 -2.72
N ARG A 287 -0.66 -17.69 -2.02
CA ARG A 287 0.69 -17.34 -2.46
C ARG A 287 1.67 -18.49 -2.21
N GLY A 288 2.84 -18.39 -2.83
CA GLY A 288 3.89 -19.40 -2.74
C GLY A 288 3.64 -20.57 -3.67
N GLU A 289 4.71 -21.09 -4.27
CA GLU A 289 4.63 -22.17 -5.27
C GLU A 289 4.55 -23.56 -4.62
N SER A 290 5.00 -23.70 -3.37
CA SER A 290 4.97 -24.97 -2.63
C SER A 290 3.55 -25.28 -2.13
N THR A 291 2.90 -26.22 -2.83
CA THR A 291 1.55 -26.75 -2.57
C THR A 291 1.45 -27.74 -1.40
N TYR A 292 2.42 -27.76 -0.47
CA TYR A 292 2.34 -28.67 0.66
C TYR A 292 1.33 -28.17 1.71
N GLY A 293 0.24 -28.91 1.91
CA GLY A 293 -0.67 -28.69 3.03
C GLY A 293 -1.70 -27.58 2.80
N GLN A 294 -1.86 -26.70 3.79
CA GLN A 294 -2.95 -25.71 3.85
C GLN A 294 -2.67 -24.43 3.05
N GLY A 295 -1.42 -24.23 2.60
CA GLY A 295 -1.01 -23.10 1.76
C GLY A 295 -0.62 -21.85 2.56
N HIS A 296 -0.02 -20.88 1.87
CA HIS A 296 0.29 -19.56 2.40
C HIS A 296 -0.68 -18.55 1.79
N TYR A 297 -1.05 -17.52 2.54
CA TYR A 297 -1.97 -16.48 2.08
C TYR A 297 -1.30 -15.11 2.09
N ALA A 298 -1.53 -14.32 1.04
CA ALA A 298 -1.32 -12.88 1.09
C ALA A 298 -2.65 -12.24 1.50
N LEU A 299 -2.58 -11.27 2.39
CA LEU A 299 -3.72 -10.55 2.94
C LEU A 299 -3.46 -9.05 2.75
N GLU A 300 -4.38 -8.36 2.09
CA GLU A 300 -4.32 -6.92 1.85
C GLU A 300 -5.46 -6.24 2.58
N ILE A 301 -5.14 -5.38 3.55
CA ILE A 301 -6.15 -4.65 4.33
C ILE A 301 -6.56 -3.41 3.55
N GLN A 302 -7.88 -3.20 3.44
CA GLN A 302 -8.44 -2.09 2.68
C GLN A 302 -9.28 -1.15 3.57
N ASP A 303 -9.44 0.10 3.12
CA ASP A 303 -10.33 1.10 3.70
C ASP A 303 -11.75 1.03 3.10
N GLU A 304 -12.66 1.92 3.50
CA GLU A 304 -14.03 1.96 2.97
C GLU A 304 -14.11 2.17 1.43
N HIS A 305 -13.02 2.66 0.82
CA HIS A 305 -12.89 2.99 -0.60
C HIS A 305 -12.12 1.93 -1.38
N ARG A 306 -11.86 0.76 -0.77
CA ARG A 306 -11.08 -0.35 -1.37
C ARG A 306 -9.64 0.05 -1.70
N GLN A 307 -9.09 1.02 -0.97
CA GLN A 307 -7.68 1.41 -1.06
C GLN A 307 -6.89 0.78 0.09
N ASP A 308 -5.58 0.65 -0.10
CA ASP A 308 -4.64 0.17 0.92
C ASP A 308 -4.82 0.91 2.25
N ASN A 309 -5.06 0.14 3.32
CA ASN A 309 -5.22 0.67 4.66
C ASN A 309 -4.09 0.20 5.58
N GLU A 310 -3.11 1.08 5.78
CA GLU A 310 -1.96 0.82 6.64
C GLU A 310 -2.37 0.65 8.10
N THR A 311 -2.42 -0.60 8.57
CA THR A 311 -2.90 -0.93 9.92
C THR A 311 -1.82 -1.66 10.73
N PRO A 312 -1.48 -1.20 11.95
CA PRO A 312 -0.53 -1.92 12.80
C PRO A 312 -1.19 -3.17 13.38
N LEU A 313 -0.55 -4.33 13.22
CA LEU A 313 -1.07 -5.59 13.73
C LEU A 313 -0.16 -6.21 14.79
N LEU A 314 -0.72 -6.53 15.95
CA LEU A 314 -0.10 -7.33 17.02
C LEU A 314 1.28 -6.80 17.47
N GLY A 315 1.41 -5.47 17.49
CA GLY A 315 2.62 -4.74 17.84
C GLY A 315 3.67 -4.67 16.72
N MET A 316 3.33 -5.07 15.50
CA MET A 316 4.10 -4.78 14.30
C MET A 316 3.65 -3.42 13.71
N PRO A 317 4.54 -2.64 13.10
CA PRO A 317 4.21 -1.35 12.47
C PRO A 317 3.12 -1.47 11.41
N ALA A 318 2.46 -0.33 11.15
CA ALA A 318 1.36 -0.23 10.22
C ALA A 318 1.79 -0.60 8.80
N GLU A 319 0.95 -1.37 8.10
CA GLU A 319 1.08 -1.73 6.70
C GLU A 319 -0.23 -2.36 6.19
N SER A 320 -0.45 -2.32 4.88
CA SER A 320 -1.62 -2.90 4.21
C SER A 320 -1.38 -4.37 3.84
N ASP A 321 -0.15 -4.70 3.45
CA ASP A 321 0.26 -6.02 2.99
C ASP A 321 0.80 -6.92 4.12
N TRP A 322 0.11 -8.04 4.33
CA TRP A 322 0.46 -9.06 5.31
C TRP A 322 0.52 -10.46 4.70
N ILE A 323 1.22 -11.36 5.38
CA ILE A 323 1.35 -12.77 4.99
C ILE A 323 0.86 -13.64 6.13
N VAL A 324 -0.06 -14.56 5.85
CA VAL A 324 -0.51 -15.59 6.79
C VAL A 324 0.07 -16.92 6.30
N SER A 325 1.17 -17.33 6.91
CA SER A 325 2.04 -18.42 6.44
C SER A 325 1.81 -19.72 7.20
N PHE A 326 1.74 -20.84 6.46
CA PHE A 326 1.80 -22.19 7.03
C PHE A 326 3.14 -22.83 6.69
N ASP A 327 4.11 -22.77 7.61
CA ASP A 327 5.48 -23.25 7.41
C ASP A 327 5.56 -24.79 7.55
N VAL A 328 4.85 -25.54 6.72
CA VAL A 328 4.67 -27.02 6.82
C VAL A 328 5.97 -27.82 6.79
N ILE A 329 7.02 -27.30 6.14
CA ILE A 329 8.33 -27.95 6.05
C ILE A 329 9.12 -27.75 7.35
N ASP A 330 8.84 -26.66 8.08
CA ASP A 330 9.44 -26.39 9.38
C ASP A 330 8.57 -26.92 10.52
N TYR A 331 8.79 -28.17 10.92
CA TYR A 331 8.11 -28.76 12.08
C TYR A 331 8.34 -28.02 13.41
N SER A 332 9.37 -27.18 13.51
CA SER A 332 9.58 -26.34 14.68
C SER A 332 8.76 -25.05 14.63
N LEU A 333 8.41 -24.58 13.42
CA LEU A 333 7.87 -23.26 13.12
C LEU A 333 8.78 -22.09 13.56
N LEU A 334 10.03 -22.36 13.97
CA LEU A 334 10.93 -21.37 14.58
C LEU A 334 12.04 -20.89 13.64
N LYS A 335 12.33 -21.59 12.54
CA LYS A 335 13.56 -21.33 11.76
C LYS A 335 13.58 -19.95 11.14
N ASN A 336 12.47 -19.58 10.50
CA ASN A 336 12.27 -18.24 9.95
C ASN A 336 12.45 -17.18 11.05
N GLU A 337 11.78 -17.35 12.19
CA GLU A 337 11.88 -16.37 13.29
C GLU A 337 13.30 -16.31 13.89
N ILE A 338 14.01 -17.43 14.02
CA ILE A 338 15.41 -17.44 14.50
C ILE A 338 16.31 -16.64 13.56
N ALA A 339 16.26 -16.93 12.26
CA ALA A 339 17.09 -16.25 11.26
C ALA A 339 16.77 -14.75 11.22
N PHE A 340 15.49 -14.39 11.18
CA PHE A 340 15.08 -12.99 11.09
C PHE A 340 15.40 -12.25 12.38
N LYS A 341 15.22 -12.90 13.55
CA LYS A 341 15.61 -12.33 14.83
C LYS A 341 17.11 -12.09 14.92
N TRP A 342 17.96 -13.02 14.48
CA TRP A 342 19.41 -12.80 14.49
C TRP A 342 19.80 -11.57 13.66
N PHE A 343 19.22 -11.42 12.48
CA PHE A 343 19.50 -10.25 11.64
C PHE A 343 18.97 -8.94 12.26
N ARG A 344 17.80 -8.97 12.92
CA ARG A 344 17.31 -7.84 13.73
C ARG A 344 18.23 -7.50 14.90
N ASP A 345 18.73 -8.51 15.61
CA ASP A 345 19.65 -8.33 16.73
C ASP A 345 21.02 -7.78 16.28
N MET A 346 21.38 -7.94 14.99
CA MET A 346 22.53 -7.29 14.34
C MET A 346 22.27 -5.83 13.93
N GLY A 347 21.04 -5.33 14.09
CA GLY A 347 20.68 -3.93 13.81
C GLY A 347 20.06 -3.68 12.44
N HIS A 348 19.76 -4.75 11.68
CA HIS A 348 19.13 -4.64 10.36
C HIS A 348 17.63 -4.90 10.43
N TYR A 349 16.87 -4.46 9.42
CA TYR A 349 15.48 -4.91 9.26
C TYR A 349 15.46 -6.38 8.87
N ALA A 350 14.54 -7.15 9.48
CA ALA A 350 14.07 -8.43 8.98
C ALA A 350 12.60 -8.60 9.37
N PRO A 351 11.77 -9.29 8.56
CA PRO A 351 10.32 -9.39 8.79
C PRO A 351 9.96 -9.82 10.21
N ARG A 352 9.16 -9.01 10.90
CA ARG A 352 8.58 -9.36 12.20
C ARG A 352 7.45 -10.35 12.00
N GLN A 353 7.22 -11.17 13.04
CA GLN A 353 6.29 -12.30 12.98
C GLN A 353 5.50 -12.47 14.27
N ARG A 354 4.29 -13.01 14.14
CA ARG A 354 3.42 -13.43 15.24
C ARG A 354 2.77 -14.77 14.90
N TYR A 355 2.88 -15.71 15.82
CA TYR A 355 2.15 -16.98 15.74
C TYR A 355 0.69 -16.75 16.09
N ALA A 356 -0.23 -17.35 15.32
CA ALA A 356 -1.65 -17.22 15.55
C ALA A 356 -2.40 -18.51 15.21
N GLU A 357 -3.52 -18.74 15.90
CA GLU A 357 -4.50 -19.75 15.51
C GLU A 357 -5.38 -19.18 14.38
N VAL A 358 -5.56 -19.92 13.30
CA VAL A 358 -6.31 -19.44 12.12
C VAL A 358 -7.59 -20.24 11.92
N TYR A 359 -8.68 -19.51 11.69
CA TYR A 359 -9.90 -19.99 11.06
C TYR A 359 -10.02 -19.34 9.68
N LEU A 360 -10.35 -20.14 8.66
CA LEU A 360 -10.65 -19.65 7.31
C LEU A 360 -11.92 -20.35 6.82
N ASN A 361 -13.01 -19.58 6.81
CA ASN A 361 -14.31 -19.98 6.31
C ASN A 361 -14.44 -19.59 4.83
N THR A 362 -14.84 -20.57 4.02
CA THR A 362 -15.06 -20.38 2.58
C THR A 362 -16.44 -20.85 2.11
N ASP A 363 -17.32 -21.27 3.03
CA ASP A 363 -18.64 -21.81 2.68
C ASP A 363 -19.81 -20.84 2.90
N GLY A 364 -19.54 -19.69 3.53
CA GLY A 364 -20.50 -18.60 3.77
C GLY A 364 -21.45 -18.85 4.94
N GLY A 365 -21.24 -19.93 5.70
CA GLY A 365 -21.91 -20.18 6.98
C GLY A 365 -21.22 -19.49 8.15
N ASP A 366 -21.61 -19.84 9.37
CA ASP A 366 -20.92 -19.40 10.60
C ASP A 366 -19.57 -20.12 10.72
N ILE A 367 -18.59 -19.48 11.36
CA ILE A 367 -17.29 -20.08 11.65
C ILE A 367 -17.46 -21.34 12.51
N ALA A 368 -17.14 -22.48 11.92
CA ALA A 368 -17.40 -23.81 12.45
C ALA A 368 -16.09 -24.62 12.65
N PRO A 369 -16.13 -25.79 13.30
CA PRO A 369 -14.92 -26.57 13.59
C PRO A 369 -14.10 -26.98 12.35
N ASN A 370 -14.72 -27.09 11.18
CA ASN A 370 -14.08 -27.40 9.90
C ASN A 370 -13.28 -26.23 9.31
N ASP A 371 -13.52 -25.00 9.77
CA ASP A 371 -12.81 -23.81 9.30
C ASP A 371 -11.48 -23.62 10.01
N TYR A 372 -11.27 -24.31 11.13
CA TYR A 372 -10.00 -24.29 11.85
C TYR A 372 -8.86 -24.84 10.98
N LYS A 373 -7.90 -23.97 10.70
CA LYS A 373 -6.69 -24.26 9.91
C LYS A 373 -5.52 -24.65 10.83
N GLY A 374 -5.48 -24.12 12.05
CA GLY A 374 -4.44 -24.42 13.03
C GLY A 374 -3.44 -23.29 13.18
N LEU A 375 -2.22 -23.65 13.56
CA LEU A 375 -1.16 -22.71 13.88
C LEU A 375 -0.48 -22.18 12.61
N PHE A 376 -0.55 -20.87 12.41
CA PHE A 376 0.06 -20.13 11.32
C PHE A 376 0.97 -19.03 11.86
N VAL A 377 1.70 -18.38 10.97
CA VAL A 377 2.52 -17.21 11.26
C VAL A 377 2.04 -16.01 10.45
N LEU A 378 1.54 -14.98 11.13
CA LEU A 378 1.35 -13.65 10.56
C LEU A 378 2.72 -12.98 10.44
N ARG A 379 3.08 -12.54 9.23
CA ARG A 379 4.41 -12.03 8.90
C ARG A 379 4.32 -10.79 8.01
N GLU A 380 5.28 -9.89 8.17
CA GLU A 380 5.48 -8.75 7.28
C GLU A 380 5.96 -9.19 5.89
N LYS A 381 5.41 -8.57 4.84
CA LYS A 381 5.96 -8.67 3.49
C LYS A 381 7.25 -7.84 3.40
N ILE A 382 8.27 -8.34 2.72
CA ILE A 382 9.43 -7.51 2.37
C ILE A 382 8.97 -6.54 1.28
N LYS A 383 8.89 -5.26 1.61
CA LYS A 383 8.62 -4.15 0.68
C LYS A 383 9.24 -2.86 1.20
N ARG A 384 9.22 -1.83 0.36
CA ARG A 384 9.66 -0.48 0.73
C ARG A 384 8.71 0.11 1.77
N ASP A 385 9.24 0.40 2.95
CA ASP A 385 8.58 1.20 4.00
C ASP A 385 9.64 1.68 5.01
N ASN A 386 9.38 2.80 5.68
CA ASN A 386 10.28 3.38 6.69
C ASN A 386 10.54 2.44 7.88
N ASN A 387 9.63 1.50 8.16
CA ASN A 387 9.78 0.49 9.21
C ASN A 387 10.16 -0.89 8.65
N ARG A 388 10.32 -1.04 7.33
CA ARG A 388 10.72 -2.26 6.63
C ARG A 388 12.05 -2.05 5.90
N VAL A 389 12.08 -2.23 4.57
CA VAL A 389 13.26 -1.88 3.76
C VAL A 389 13.19 -0.38 3.48
N ASP A 390 13.92 0.39 4.28
CA ASP A 390 13.95 1.86 4.21
C ASP A 390 14.84 2.32 3.05
N VAL A 391 14.24 2.35 1.86
CA VAL A 391 14.82 2.96 0.65
C VAL A 391 13.89 4.05 0.14
N ALA A 392 14.45 5.14 -0.37
CA ALA A 392 13.66 6.23 -0.94
C ALA A 392 12.73 5.71 -2.05
N LYS A 393 11.51 6.26 -2.15
CA LYS A 393 10.66 6.00 -3.31
C LYS A 393 11.35 6.53 -4.58
N LEU A 394 11.27 5.76 -5.66
CA LEU A 394 11.77 6.12 -6.98
C LEU A 394 10.58 6.21 -7.93
N ASP A 395 10.22 7.42 -8.33
CA ASP A 395 9.06 7.65 -9.19
C ASP A 395 9.45 7.46 -10.68
N PRO A 396 8.50 7.20 -11.60
CA PRO A 396 8.79 7.00 -13.02
C PRO A 396 9.51 8.19 -13.68
N THR A 397 9.44 9.40 -13.09
CA THR A 397 10.10 10.61 -13.59
C THR A 397 11.55 10.75 -13.11
N ASP A 398 11.97 10.01 -12.09
CA ASP A 398 13.28 10.03 -11.45
C ASP A 398 14.33 9.29 -12.31
N ASN A 399 14.64 9.84 -13.48
CA ASN A 399 15.49 9.20 -14.48
C ASN A 399 16.91 9.77 -14.54
N GLN A 400 17.28 10.64 -13.61
CA GLN A 400 18.59 11.28 -13.55
C GLN A 400 19.10 11.32 -12.12
N LYS A 401 20.40 11.57 -11.96
CA LYS A 401 20.99 11.74 -10.63
C LYS A 401 20.57 13.10 -10.03
N PRO A 402 20.40 13.17 -8.69
CA PRO A 402 20.65 12.10 -7.73
C PRO A 402 19.53 11.05 -7.60
N GLU A 403 18.34 11.29 -8.14
CA GLU A 403 17.12 10.53 -7.83
C GLU A 403 17.20 9.07 -8.26
N ILE A 404 17.63 8.81 -9.51
CA ILE A 404 17.83 7.47 -10.10
C ILE A 404 18.84 6.61 -9.33
N SER A 405 19.59 7.17 -8.39
CA SER A 405 20.67 6.44 -7.75
C SER A 405 20.23 5.47 -6.65
N GLY A 406 18.94 5.33 -6.37
CA GLY A 406 18.43 4.42 -5.36
C GLY A 406 16.91 4.38 -5.31
N GLY A 407 16.39 3.62 -4.35
CA GLY A 407 14.98 3.21 -4.30
C GLY A 407 14.74 1.83 -4.89
N TYR A 408 15.79 1.01 -4.95
CA TYR A 408 15.74 -0.31 -5.55
C TYR A 408 15.71 -1.41 -4.49
N ILE A 409 14.80 -2.37 -4.66
CA ILE A 409 14.84 -3.67 -3.99
C ILE A 409 14.98 -4.74 -5.08
N ILE A 410 15.93 -5.64 -4.90
CA ILE A 410 16.29 -6.68 -5.86
C ILE A 410 16.13 -8.02 -5.16
N LYS A 411 15.45 -8.96 -5.79
CA LYS A 411 15.32 -10.34 -5.32
C LYS A 411 15.98 -11.31 -6.29
N SER A 412 16.68 -12.31 -5.78
CA SER A 412 16.99 -13.53 -6.53
C SER A 412 15.99 -14.58 -6.06
N ASP A 413 15.00 -14.84 -6.91
CA ASP A 413 13.90 -15.76 -6.63
C ASP A 413 13.38 -16.33 -7.97
N LYS A 414 12.37 -17.18 -7.90
CA LYS A 414 11.64 -17.66 -9.06
C LYS A 414 10.87 -16.51 -9.70
N LEU A 415 10.81 -16.54 -11.03
CA LEU A 415 10.16 -15.51 -11.82
C LEU A 415 8.65 -15.72 -11.86
N ASP A 416 7.89 -14.74 -11.37
CA ASP A 416 6.45 -14.70 -11.50
C ASP A 416 6.02 -13.96 -12.78
N PRO A 417 4.82 -14.24 -13.35
CA PRO A 417 4.28 -13.44 -14.43
C PRO A 417 4.21 -11.95 -14.07
N GLY A 418 4.73 -11.09 -14.94
CA GLY A 418 4.74 -9.63 -14.74
C GLY A 418 5.98 -9.09 -14.03
N ASP A 419 6.81 -9.92 -13.42
CA ASP A 419 8.06 -9.49 -12.78
C ASP A 419 9.05 -8.86 -13.77
N THR A 420 9.75 -7.81 -13.33
CA THR A 420 10.82 -7.16 -14.11
C THR A 420 12.15 -7.87 -13.89
N LEU A 421 12.62 -8.61 -14.89
CA LEU A 421 13.96 -9.19 -14.88
C LEU A 421 15.03 -8.13 -15.11
N LEU A 422 16.14 -8.23 -14.37
CA LEU A 422 17.37 -7.48 -14.63
C LEU A 422 18.24 -8.26 -15.63
N ASP A 423 17.88 -8.16 -16.91
CA ASP A 423 18.44 -8.96 -17.98
C ASP A 423 19.77 -8.45 -18.59
N GLY A 424 20.15 -7.21 -18.33
CA GLY A 424 21.46 -6.65 -18.70
C GLY A 424 22.59 -6.96 -17.71
N LEU A 425 22.30 -7.68 -16.61
CA LEU A 425 23.35 -8.16 -15.70
C LEU A 425 24.28 -9.19 -16.36
N GLU A 426 25.59 -8.92 -16.31
CA GLU A 426 26.62 -9.83 -16.79
C GLU A 426 26.73 -11.06 -15.89
N THR A 427 27.06 -12.22 -16.47
CA THR A 427 27.24 -13.45 -15.68
C THR A 427 28.53 -13.37 -14.85
N ALA A 428 28.39 -12.97 -13.59
CA ALA A 428 29.50 -12.95 -12.64
C ALA A 428 29.56 -14.25 -11.81
N PRO A 429 30.76 -14.84 -11.62
CA PRO A 429 30.92 -16.00 -10.75
C PRO A 429 30.86 -15.65 -9.25
N TYR A 430 30.78 -14.36 -8.89
CA TYR A 430 30.68 -13.85 -7.52
C TYR A 430 29.87 -12.53 -7.53
N GLY A 431 28.91 -12.35 -6.63
CA GLY A 431 28.14 -11.11 -6.49
C GLY A 431 26.67 -11.37 -6.16
N ILE A 432 25.79 -10.44 -6.55
CA ILE A 432 24.34 -10.72 -6.62
C ILE A 432 24.16 -11.74 -7.74
N HIS A 433 23.96 -12.99 -7.37
CA HIS A 433 24.12 -14.14 -8.25
C HIS A 433 22.94 -14.35 -9.20
N THR A 434 23.31 -14.82 -10.40
CA THR A 434 22.48 -15.22 -11.53
C THR A 434 22.43 -16.75 -11.70
N ALA A 435 22.82 -17.51 -10.68
CA ALA A 435 23.08 -18.94 -10.82
C ALA A 435 21.88 -19.77 -10.37
N GLY A 436 21.34 -20.57 -11.29
CA GLY A 436 20.32 -21.59 -11.04
C GLY A 436 18.88 -21.12 -11.28
N ALA A 437 18.40 -20.01 -10.68
CA ALA A 437 16.97 -19.64 -10.67
C ALA A 437 16.58 -18.78 -11.86
N GLY A 438 17.58 -18.18 -12.51
CA GLY A 438 17.39 -17.15 -13.52
C GLY A 438 18.25 -15.94 -13.18
N LYS A 439 17.90 -14.80 -13.79
CA LYS A 439 18.51 -13.50 -13.48
C LYS A 439 17.75 -12.85 -12.31
N PRO A 440 18.39 -11.98 -11.52
CA PRO A 440 17.72 -11.20 -10.48
C PRO A 440 16.49 -10.47 -11.01
N ILE A 441 15.52 -10.28 -10.13
CA ILE A 441 14.26 -9.61 -10.38
C ILE A 441 14.27 -8.29 -9.62
N LEU A 442 13.78 -7.24 -10.26
CA LEU A 442 13.53 -5.97 -9.62
C LEU A 442 12.18 -6.04 -8.89
N ALA A 443 12.23 -6.01 -7.57
CA ALA A 443 11.04 -6.03 -6.72
C ALA A 443 10.49 -4.62 -6.47
N GLU A 444 11.38 -3.62 -6.36
CA GLU A 444 11.02 -2.20 -6.30
C GLU A 444 11.98 -1.40 -7.20
N PRO A 445 11.49 -0.43 -7.98
CA PRO A 445 10.06 -0.11 -8.19
C PRO A 445 9.28 -1.26 -8.82
N SER A 446 7.96 -1.20 -8.71
CA SER A 446 7.07 -2.20 -9.30
C SER A 446 7.20 -2.23 -10.83
N PRO A 447 6.83 -3.35 -11.48
CA PRO A 447 6.87 -3.44 -12.94
C PRO A 447 6.04 -2.39 -13.69
N SER A 448 4.99 -1.83 -13.07
CA SER A 448 4.17 -0.77 -13.65
C SER A 448 4.79 0.63 -13.51
N ASP A 449 5.72 0.82 -12.57
CA ASP A 449 6.29 2.12 -12.24
C ASP A 449 7.72 2.31 -12.77
N VAL A 450 8.45 1.21 -12.99
CA VAL A 450 9.86 1.28 -13.40
C VAL A 450 10.04 1.71 -14.87
N THR A 451 11.07 2.50 -15.16
CA THR A 451 11.47 2.86 -16.53
C THR A 451 12.69 2.07 -17.03
N ASP A 452 12.83 1.95 -18.35
CA ASP A 452 14.04 1.38 -18.98
C ASP A 452 15.34 2.08 -18.51
N GLN A 453 15.30 3.41 -18.29
CA GLN A 453 16.47 4.16 -17.82
C GLN A 453 16.86 3.76 -16.39
N GLN A 454 15.88 3.51 -15.53
CA GLN A 454 16.10 3.05 -14.16
C GLN A 454 16.65 1.63 -14.12
N ILE A 455 16.15 0.75 -14.99
CA ILE A 455 16.67 -0.62 -15.18
C ILE A 455 18.12 -0.57 -15.65
N ASP A 456 18.40 0.13 -16.75
CA ASP A 456 19.74 0.29 -17.32
C ASP A 456 20.72 0.83 -16.27
N TRP A 457 20.27 1.78 -15.43
CA TRP A 457 21.10 2.37 -14.39
C TRP A 457 21.49 1.37 -13.30
N ILE A 458 20.53 0.65 -12.73
CA ILE A 458 20.81 -0.29 -11.64
C ILE A 458 21.63 -1.48 -12.15
N GLU A 459 21.36 -1.95 -13.36
CA GLU A 459 22.14 -3.00 -14.00
C GLU A 459 23.58 -2.56 -14.24
N SER A 460 23.78 -1.37 -14.81
CA SER A 460 25.11 -0.82 -15.02
C SER A 460 25.88 -0.70 -13.69
N HIS A 461 25.23 -0.24 -12.63
CA HIS A 461 25.86 -0.09 -11.32
C HIS A 461 26.25 -1.44 -10.70
N ILE A 462 25.41 -2.46 -10.83
CA ILE A 462 25.73 -3.82 -10.34
C ILE A 462 26.83 -4.46 -11.19
N ASN A 463 26.84 -4.25 -12.51
CA ASN A 463 27.90 -4.71 -13.40
C ASN A 463 29.25 -4.07 -13.07
N GLU A 464 29.28 -2.78 -12.71
CA GLU A 464 30.48 -2.12 -12.19
C GLU A 464 31.01 -2.80 -10.91
N PHE A 465 30.11 -3.11 -9.97
CA PHE A 465 30.44 -3.86 -8.76
C PHE A 465 31.00 -5.26 -9.08
N HIS A 466 30.32 -6.01 -9.95
CA HIS A 466 30.76 -7.35 -10.40
C HIS A 466 32.14 -7.30 -11.05
N ALA A 467 32.40 -6.30 -11.91
CA ALA A 467 33.70 -6.11 -12.56
C ALA A 467 34.82 -5.85 -11.53
N VAL A 468 34.54 -5.10 -10.47
CA VAL A 468 35.49 -4.86 -9.38
C VAL A 468 35.75 -6.14 -8.57
N LEU A 469 34.73 -6.95 -8.29
CA LEU A 469 34.93 -8.28 -7.66
C LEU A 469 35.81 -9.18 -8.53
N TRP A 470 35.56 -9.20 -9.84
CA TRP A 470 36.31 -10.02 -10.79
C TRP A 470 37.77 -9.60 -10.93
N GLN A 471 38.07 -8.31 -11.02
CA GLN A 471 39.45 -7.82 -11.10
C GLN A 471 40.28 -8.16 -9.84
N ASN A 472 39.61 -8.34 -8.70
CA ASN A 472 40.25 -8.67 -7.41
C ASN A 472 40.64 -10.14 -7.25
N THR A 473 40.10 -11.08 -8.03
CA THR A 473 40.38 -12.53 -7.87
C THR A 473 41.60 -13.01 -8.65
N GLY A 474 42.15 -12.19 -9.55
CA GLY A 474 43.35 -12.51 -10.35
C GLY A 474 44.70 -12.04 -9.78
N SER A 475 44.72 -11.32 -8.65
CA SER A 475 45.94 -10.73 -8.08
C SER A 475 46.06 -11.05 -6.60
N ALA A 476 47.22 -11.55 -6.17
CA ALA A 476 47.51 -11.79 -4.77
C ALA A 476 47.52 -10.45 -3.99
N TYR A 477 46.39 -10.16 -3.36
CA TYR A 477 46.18 -9.13 -2.33
C TYR A 477 46.38 -7.68 -2.80
N TYR A 478 45.25 -7.04 -3.10
CA TYR A 478 45.03 -5.61 -3.37
C TYR A 478 45.40 -5.10 -4.77
N PRO A 479 44.41 -4.76 -5.62
CA PRO A 479 44.62 -3.83 -6.71
C PRO A 479 44.98 -2.48 -6.10
N GLY A 480 45.79 -1.71 -6.83
CA GLY A 480 46.24 -0.38 -6.41
C GLY A 480 45.12 0.67 -6.27
N ALA A 481 45.36 1.87 -6.78
CA ALA A 481 44.50 3.05 -6.58
C ALA A 481 43.13 3.04 -7.32
N GLY A 482 42.58 1.87 -7.66
CA GLY A 482 41.30 1.71 -8.35
C GLY A 482 40.11 1.51 -7.41
N PRO A 483 38.87 1.48 -7.94
CA PRO A 483 37.67 1.22 -7.15
C PRO A 483 37.73 -0.14 -6.45
N LYS A 484 37.19 -0.20 -5.24
CA LYS A 484 37.10 -1.41 -4.40
C LYS A 484 35.65 -1.83 -4.28
N TYR A 485 35.42 -3.11 -3.97
CA TYR A 485 34.06 -3.61 -3.75
C TYR A 485 33.34 -2.82 -2.64
N SER A 486 34.07 -2.38 -1.62
CA SER A 486 33.58 -1.55 -0.52
C SER A 486 33.07 -0.17 -0.94
N ASP A 487 33.35 0.26 -2.17
CA ASP A 487 32.83 1.51 -2.73
C ASP A 487 31.38 1.33 -3.24
N TYR A 488 30.96 0.09 -3.51
CA TYR A 488 29.64 -0.27 -4.04
C TYR A 488 28.74 -0.88 -2.99
N VAL A 489 29.29 -1.69 -2.08
CA VAL A 489 28.50 -2.44 -1.09
C VAL A 489 28.73 -1.96 0.34
N ASP A 490 27.66 -2.04 1.13
CA ASP A 490 27.77 -1.96 2.57
C ASP A 490 28.35 -3.27 3.11
N VAL A 491 29.65 -3.28 3.43
CA VAL A 491 30.36 -4.52 3.77
C VAL A 491 29.79 -5.22 5.01
N GLU A 492 29.23 -4.45 5.94
CA GLU A 492 28.68 -4.97 7.20
C GLU A 492 27.41 -5.79 6.96
N SER A 493 26.43 -5.26 6.23
CA SER A 493 25.22 -6.01 5.87
C SER A 493 25.50 -7.32 5.14
N TRP A 494 26.50 -7.35 4.25
CA TRP A 494 26.91 -8.57 3.54
C TRP A 494 27.57 -9.61 4.45
N ILE A 495 28.36 -9.17 5.42
CA ILE A 495 28.95 -10.05 6.44
C ILE A 495 27.84 -10.61 7.33
N ASP A 496 26.96 -9.75 7.84
CA ASP A 496 25.90 -10.13 8.77
C ASP A 496 24.87 -11.05 8.11
N HIS A 497 24.38 -10.68 6.93
CA HIS A 497 23.44 -11.53 6.18
C HIS A 497 24.11 -12.85 5.78
N GLY A 498 25.35 -12.80 5.28
CA GLY A 498 26.13 -14.00 4.99
C GLY A 498 26.34 -14.91 6.20
N PHE A 499 26.49 -14.37 7.41
CA PHE A 499 26.53 -15.17 8.64
C PHE A 499 25.19 -15.84 8.93
N VAL A 500 24.08 -15.12 8.79
CA VAL A 500 22.73 -15.69 8.97
C VAL A 500 22.49 -16.83 7.98
N GLU A 501 22.82 -16.64 6.71
CA GLU A 501 22.67 -17.66 5.65
C GLU A 501 23.54 -18.90 5.93
N GLN A 502 24.82 -18.70 6.24
CA GLN A 502 25.76 -19.81 6.42
C GLN A 502 25.56 -20.56 7.74
N ILE A 503 25.22 -19.87 8.83
CA ILE A 503 24.92 -20.51 10.13
C ILE A 503 23.53 -21.15 10.08
N GLY A 504 22.59 -20.48 9.43
CA GLY A 504 21.26 -21.02 9.13
C GLY A 504 21.35 -22.26 8.25
N LEU A 505 22.41 -22.41 7.46
CA LEU A 505 22.54 -23.46 6.44
C LEU A 505 21.35 -23.42 5.49
N ASP A 506 21.02 -22.21 5.05
CA ASP A 506 19.95 -22.05 4.09
C ASP A 506 20.37 -22.65 2.74
N ASN A 507 19.52 -23.54 2.26
CA ASN A 507 19.74 -24.29 1.03
C ASN A 507 19.33 -23.47 -0.19
N ASP A 508 18.48 -22.47 -0.01
CA ASP A 508 18.05 -21.58 -1.08
C ASP A 508 18.91 -20.30 -1.17
N ALA A 509 19.69 -20.00 -0.12
CA ALA A 509 20.63 -18.88 -0.07
C ALA A 509 21.43 -18.66 -1.37
N PHE A 510 21.43 -17.41 -1.82
CA PHE A 510 22.16 -16.92 -2.99
C PHE A 510 21.71 -17.48 -4.35
N TRP A 511 20.67 -18.32 -4.41
CA TRP A 511 20.04 -18.78 -5.67
C TRP A 511 18.54 -18.45 -5.73
N GLY A 512 17.81 -18.59 -4.61
CA GLY A 512 16.41 -18.25 -4.42
C GLY A 512 16.21 -17.57 -3.06
N SER A 513 15.05 -16.93 -2.82
CA SER A 513 14.72 -16.29 -1.54
C SER A 513 15.76 -15.29 -1.00
N TYR A 514 16.57 -14.68 -1.87
CA TYR A 514 17.62 -13.73 -1.49
C TYR A 514 17.25 -12.30 -1.87
N PHE A 515 17.45 -11.34 -0.96
CA PHE A 515 17.19 -9.92 -1.20
C PHE A 515 18.47 -9.07 -1.11
N ALA A 516 18.48 -8.00 -1.88
CA ALA A 516 19.41 -6.88 -1.77
C ALA A 516 18.66 -5.57 -2.01
N HIS A 517 19.15 -4.46 -1.47
CA HIS A 517 18.52 -3.17 -1.66
C HIS A 517 19.55 -2.06 -1.80
N LYS A 518 19.15 -0.97 -2.44
CA LYS A 518 20.01 0.19 -2.69
C LYS A 518 19.25 1.49 -2.48
N ASP A 519 19.62 2.22 -1.44
CA ASP A 519 19.11 3.57 -1.21
C ASP A 519 19.86 4.64 -2.02
N ARG A 520 19.20 5.80 -2.17
CA ARG A 520 19.64 6.93 -2.98
C ARG A 520 20.98 7.48 -2.47
N ASN A 521 21.96 7.57 -3.37
CA ASN A 521 23.37 7.88 -3.05
C ASN A 521 24.04 6.93 -2.03
N GLY A 522 23.36 5.86 -1.61
CA GLY A 522 23.86 4.84 -0.71
C GLY A 522 24.61 3.73 -1.43
N LYS A 523 25.02 2.73 -0.65
CA LYS A 523 25.62 1.49 -1.14
C LYS A 523 24.55 0.42 -1.32
N ILE A 524 24.93 -0.70 -1.94
CA ILE A 524 24.10 -1.89 -2.02
C ILE A 524 24.23 -2.66 -0.70
N HIS A 525 23.11 -2.86 -0.02
CA HIS A 525 22.99 -3.68 1.18
C HIS A 525 22.52 -5.09 0.82
N SER A 526 22.97 -6.08 1.58
CA SER A 526 22.49 -7.47 1.49
C SER A 526 21.41 -7.71 2.53
N GLY A 527 20.39 -8.49 2.16
CA GLY A 527 19.22 -8.76 2.99
C GLY A 527 18.04 -7.82 2.68
N PRO A 528 16.93 -7.99 3.40
CA PRO A 528 16.75 -8.88 4.56
C PRO A 528 16.70 -10.39 4.23
N PRO A 529 16.95 -11.28 5.21
CA PRO A 529 16.81 -12.73 5.05
C PRO A 529 15.35 -13.13 4.79
N TRP A 530 15.14 -14.21 4.04
CA TRP A 530 13.82 -14.73 3.69
C TRP A 530 13.83 -16.26 3.52
N ASP A 531 12.70 -16.91 3.82
CA ASP A 531 12.42 -18.33 3.53
C ASP A 531 13.38 -19.40 4.09
N PHE A 532 13.56 -19.42 5.42
CA PHE A 532 14.44 -20.37 6.13
C PHE A 532 13.74 -21.68 6.54
N ASP A 533 12.60 -22.04 5.95
CA ASP A 533 11.85 -23.24 6.34
C ASP A 533 12.64 -24.55 6.07
N ARG A 534 13.47 -24.54 5.02
CA ARG A 534 14.42 -25.62 4.60
C ARG A 534 15.83 -25.49 5.18
N SER A 535 16.01 -24.61 6.16
CA SER A 535 17.28 -24.38 6.83
C SER A 535 17.52 -25.31 8.03
N PHE A 536 18.66 -25.14 8.68
CA PHE A 536 19.10 -25.78 9.93
C PHE A 536 19.19 -27.31 9.85
N HIS A 537 19.83 -27.84 8.79
CA HIS A 537 19.98 -29.27 8.48
C HIS A 537 18.68 -30.03 8.19
N ASN A 538 17.62 -29.36 7.74
CA ASN A 538 16.37 -29.98 7.31
C ASN A 538 16.20 -29.88 5.79
N ASN A 539 17.16 -30.44 5.04
CA ASN A 539 17.20 -30.29 3.59
C ASN A 539 16.15 -31.18 2.91
N ALA A 540 15.49 -30.68 1.86
CA ALA A 540 14.50 -31.44 1.08
C ALA A 540 15.09 -32.67 0.36
N GLY A 541 16.42 -32.84 0.37
CA GLY A 541 17.11 -34.05 -0.10
C GLY A 541 17.34 -35.13 0.96
N ASP A 542 17.27 -34.76 2.25
CA ASP A 542 17.46 -35.63 3.42
C ASP A 542 16.11 -36.03 4.04
N TYR A 543 15.07 -36.19 3.21
CA TYR A 543 13.92 -37.03 3.58
C TYR A 543 14.42 -38.47 3.74
N ASP A 544 15.08 -38.77 4.86
CA ASP A 544 14.97 -40.07 5.46
C ASP A 544 13.48 -40.31 5.67
N LYS A 545 12.94 -41.11 4.74
CA LYS A 545 11.70 -41.84 4.86
C LYS A 545 11.66 -42.45 6.28
N PRO A 546 10.47 -42.48 6.91
CA PRO A 546 10.26 -42.65 8.35
C PRO A 546 11.14 -43.66 9.08
#